data_AF-A0A7J7I0K4-F1
#
_entry.id   AF-A0A7J7I0K4-F1
#
_cell.length_a   1.000
_cell.length_b   1.000
_cell.length_c   1.000
_cell.angle_alpha   90.00
_cell.angle_beta   90.00
_cell.angle_gamma   90.00
#
_symmetry.space_group_name_H-M   'P 1'
#
loop_
_entity.id
_entity.type
_entity.pdbx_description
1 polymer ?
#
loop_
_entity_poly.entity_id
_entity_poly.type
_entity_poly.pdbx_seq_one_letter_code
_entity_poly.pdbx_strand_id
1 'polypeptide(L)'
;MASLLGITFLRTITRTHVNHKKNWGEDGDCERTRPFSKREAKLDEVVLKLYSIQLDEFRVAEREGRKKGLRFRVLNVTEPMTMRPDGHPNRYGHWPREKVRRPDCLHWCLPGPIDVWNEMLLQMIEMENER
;
A
#
# COMPACT_ATOMS: atom_id res chain seq x y z
N MET A 1 16.17 -32.29 4.06
CA MET A 1 16.05 -30.82 4.00
C MET A 1 14.70 -30.52 3.35
N ALA A 2 13.75 -29.96 4.10
CA ALA A 2 12.42 -29.67 3.56
C ALA A 2 12.54 -28.53 2.54
N SER A 3 12.28 -28.81 1.27
CA SER A 3 12.11 -27.79 0.25
C SER A 3 10.80 -27.06 0.53
N LEU A 4 10.87 -25.77 0.87
CA LEU A 4 9.68 -24.95 1.01
C LEU A 4 9.02 -24.84 -0.38
N LEU A 5 7.82 -25.40 -0.56
CA LEU A 5 7.09 -25.35 -1.84
C LEU A 5 6.42 -23.98 -2.08
N GLY A 6 6.31 -23.14 -1.05
CA GLY A 6 5.62 -21.85 -1.10
C GLY A 6 6.40 -20.74 -1.82
N ILE A 7 5.69 -19.67 -2.12
CA ILE A 7 6.23 -18.39 -2.62
C ILE A 7 5.92 -17.34 -1.57
N THR A 8 6.93 -16.55 -1.20
CA THR A 8 6.76 -15.44 -0.27
C THR A 8 6.60 -14.13 -1.04
N PHE A 9 5.52 -13.41 -0.76
CA PHE A 9 5.27 -12.09 -1.35
C PHE A 9 5.57 -10.98 -0.35
N LEU A 10 6.38 -10.00 -0.74
CA LEU A 10 6.51 -8.74 -0.03
C LEU A 10 5.53 -7.73 -0.61
N ARG A 11 4.56 -7.28 0.18
CA ARG A 11 3.72 -6.14 -0.15
C ARG A 11 4.43 -4.84 0.20
N THR A 12 4.58 -3.94 -0.76
CA THR A 12 5.25 -2.66 -0.52
C THR A 12 4.39 -1.70 0.32
N ILE A 13 5.01 -0.65 0.85
CA ILE A 13 4.38 0.37 1.70
C ILE A 13 3.31 1.17 0.94
N THR A 14 2.30 1.65 1.67
CA THR A 14 1.34 2.64 1.19
C THR A 14 1.50 3.96 1.93
N ARG A 15 1.20 5.07 1.27
CA ARG A 15 1.17 6.39 1.90
C ARG A 15 -0.18 6.67 2.56
N THR A 16 -0.20 7.61 3.49
CA THR A 16 -1.41 8.31 3.93
C THR A 16 -1.73 9.48 2.99
N HIS A 17 -3.00 9.87 2.91
CA HIS A 17 -3.43 11.02 2.09
C HIS A 17 -4.06 12.12 2.94
N VAL A 18 -3.28 12.75 3.83
CA VAL A 18 -3.77 13.86 4.64
C VAL A 18 -3.60 15.19 3.90
N ASN A 19 -4.71 15.86 3.66
CA ASN A 19 -4.76 17.26 3.28
C ASN A 19 -4.76 18.10 4.56
N HIS A 20 -3.61 18.72 4.87
CA HIS A 20 -3.56 19.74 5.90
C HIS A 20 -4.08 21.05 5.31
N LYS A 21 -5.33 21.43 5.65
CA LYS A 21 -5.78 22.81 5.41
C LYS A 21 -4.84 23.77 6.17
N LYS A 22 -4.61 24.96 5.63
CA LYS A 22 -3.50 25.89 5.96
C LYS A 22 -3.42 26.36 7.43
N ASN A 23 -4.34 25.97 8.30
CA ASN A 23 -4.38 26.42 9.69
C ASN A 23 -3.50 25.53 10.57
N TRP A 24 -2.57 26.16 11.26
CA TRP A 24 -1.76 25.53 12.29
C TRP A 24 -2.66 24.98 13.41
N GLY A 25 -2.63 23.65 13.63
CA GLY A 25 -3.38 22.98 14.70
C GLY A 25 -4.54 22.09 14.24
N GLU A 26 -4.85 22.03 12.94
CA GLU A 26 -5.87 21.10 12.42
C GLU A 26 -5.27 19.73 12.08
N ASP A 27 -5.96 18.64 12.46
CA ASP A 27 -5.54 17.26 12.21
C ASP A 27 -5.59 16.86 10.70
N GLY A 28 -6.06 17.75 9.82
CA GLY A 28 -6.21 17.53 8.37
C GLY A 28 -7.44 16.70 7.98
N ASP A 29 -7.61 16.39 6.69
CA ASP A 29 -8.67 15.51 6.15
C ASP A 29 -8.26 14.77 4.88
N CYS A 30 -9.09 13.83 4.41
CA CYS A 30 -8.94 13.14 3.12
C CYS A 30 -10.26 13.15 2.35
N GLU A 31 -10.88 14.33 2.20
CA GLU A 31 -12.22 14.50 1.59
C GLU A 31 -12.27 14.30 0.07
N ARG A 32 -11.15 13.92 -0.56
CA ARG A 32 -11.08 13.84 -2.02
C ARG A 32 -11.92 12.68 -2.53
N THR A 33 -12.69 12.91 -3.58
CA THR A 33 -13.62 11.92 -4.17
C THR A 33 -13.19 11.39 -5.54
N ARG A 34 -11.99 11.77 -6.01
CA ARG A 34 -11.43 11.31 -7.29
C ARG A 34 -9.97 10.90 -7.15
N PRO A 35 -9.48 9.94 -7.94
CA PRO A 35 -8.06 9.60 -7.99
C PRO A 35 -7.17 10.81 -8.29
N PHE A 36 -5.88 10.66 -7.96
CA PHE A 36 -4.85 11.52 -8.50
C PHE A 36 -4.50 11.09 -9.93
N SER A 37 -4.22 12.07 -10.78
CA SER A 37 -3.46 11.83 -12.01
C SER A 37 -2.01 11.48 -11.68
N LYS A 38 -1.28 10.90 -12.64
CA LYS A 38 0.16 10.62 -12.51
C LYS A 38 1.00 11.85 -12.14
N ARG A 39 0.54 13.06 -12.50
CA ARG A 39 1.23 14.32 -12.18
C ARG A 39 0.95 14.81 -10.74
N GLU A 40 -0.23 14.49 -10.22
CA GLU A 40 -0.64 14.81 -8.84
C GLU A 40 -0.06 13.82 -7.83
N ALA A 41 0.03 12.54 -8.20
CA ALA A 41 0.53 11.47 -7.35
C ALA A 41 2.03 11.64 -7.05
N LYS A 42 2.34 12.01 -5.81
CA LYS A 42 3.72 12.18 -5.33
C LYS A 42 3.92 11.42 -4.02
N LEU A 43 5.05 10.73 -3.93
CA LEU A 43 5.52 10.19 -2.68
C LEU A 43 6.22 11.29 -1.90
N ASP A 44 5.93 11.38 -0.61
CA ASP A 44 6.74 12.20 0.28
C ASP A 44 8.10 11.53 0.52
N GLU A 45 9.07 12.31 0.96
CA GLU A 45 10.45 11.86 1.12
C GLU A 45 10.56 10.65 2.06
N VAL A 46 9.77 10.62 3.14
CA VAL A 46 9.81 9.53 4.12
C VAL A 46 9.27 8.25 3.51
N VAL A 47 8.10 8.30 2.86
CA VAL A 47 7.54 7.12 2.18
C VAL A 47 8.45 6.65 1.05
N LEU A 48 9.02 7.57 0.27
CA LEU A 48 9.97 7.22 -0.80
C LEU A 48 11.20 6.51 -0.24
N LYS A 49 11.76 7.00 0.87
CA LYS A 49 12.91 6.39 1.54
C LYS A 49 12.58 4.99 2.05
N LEU A 50 11.43 4.83 2.71
CA LEU A 50 10.98 3.51 3.19
C LEU A 50 10.75 2.54 2.04
N TYR A 51 10.11 2.99 0.96
CA TYR A 51 9.90 2.18 -0.25
C TYR A 51 11.23 1.73 -0.87
N SER A 52 12.22 2.62 -1.00
CA SER A 52 13.55 2.27 -1.50
C SER A 52 14.24 1.23 -0.61
N ILE A 53 14.22 1.43 0.71
CA ILE A 53 14.79 0.47 1.68
C ILE A 53 14.09 -0.90 1.55
N GLN A 54 12.76 -0.93 1.43
CA GLN A 54 12.01 -2.19 1.25
C GLN A 54 12.48 -2.95 0.00
N LEU A 55 12.72 -2.26 -1.11
CA LEU A 55 13.19 -2.90 -2.34
C LEU A 55 14.65 -3.35 -2.25
N ASP A 56 15.51 -2.58 -1.59
CA ASP A 56 16.92 -2.94 -1.41
C ASP A 56 17.06 -4.17 -0.52
N GLU A 57 16.38 -4.20 0.63
CA GLU A 57 16.37 -5.35 1.52
C GLU A 57 15.68 -6.56 0.89
N PHE A 58 14.63 -6.35 0.07
CA PHE A 58 14.03 -7.43 -0.70
C PHE A 58 15.03 -8.08 -1.67
N ARG A 59 15.84 -7.30 -2.38
CA ARG A 59 16.87 -7.84 -3.30
C ARG A 59 17.91 -8.68 -2.57
N VAL A 60 18.29 -8.26 -1.36
CA VAL A 60 19.19 -9.05 -0.50
C VAL A 60 18.51 -10.36 -0.10
N ALA A 61 17.27 -10.29 0.42
CA ALA A 61 16.50 -11.45 0.83
C ALA A 61 16.25 -12.44 -0.31
N GLU A 62 15.92 -11.95 -1.51
CA GLU A 62 15.73 -12.78 -2.71
C GLU A 62 17.01 -13.50 -3.11
N ARG A 63 18.15 -12.79 -3.12
CA ARG A 63 19.46 -13.37 -3.47
C ARG A 63 19.86 -14.47 -2.50
N GLU A 64 19.74 -14.24 -1.19
CA GLU A 64 20.09 -15.23 -0.17
C GLU A 64 19.06 -16.37 -0.10
N GLY A 65 17.79 -16.05 -0.31
CA GLY A 65 16.69 -17.00 -0.39
C GLY A 65 16.86 -17.99 -1.54
N ARG A 66 17.25 -17.50 -2.72
CA ARG A 66 17.47 -18.35 -3.90
C ARG A 66 18.53 -19.42 -3.68
N LYS A 67 19.60 -19.10 -2.94
CA LYS A 67 20.65 -20.08 -2.57
C LYS A 67 20.11 -21.20 -1.68
N LYS A 68 19.00 -20.96 -0.97
CA LYS A 68 18.31 -21.91 -0.09
C LYS A 68 17.09 -22.57 -0.75
N GLY A 69 16.88 -22.36 -2.05
CA GLY A 69 15.72 -22.87 -2.77
C GLY A 69 14.39 -22.16 -2.45
N LEU A 70 14.45 -20.97 -1.83
CA LEU A 70 13.26 -20.16 -1.53
C LEU A 70 12.91 -19.23 -2.69
N ARG A 71 11.60 -18.99 -2.88
CA ARG A 71 11.07 -18.10 -3.91
C ARG A 71 10.44 -16.86 -3.28
N PHE A 72 10.84 -15.69 -3.77
CA PHE A 72 10.34 -14.39 -3.33
C PHE A 72 9.76 -13.61 -4.51
N ARG A 73 8.72 -12.82 -4.26
CA ARG A 73 8.11 -11.90 -5.22
C ARG A 73 7.73 -10.58 -4.52
N VAL A 74 7.70 -9.49 -5.28
CA VAL A 74 7.23 -8.19 -4.77
C VAL A 74 5.83 -7.91 -5.32
N LEU A 75 4.87 -7.74 -4.41
CA LEU A 75 3.56 -7.18 -4.71
C LEU A 75 3.67 -5.65 -4.56
N ASN A 76 4.02 -4.97 -5.66
CA ASN A 76 4.31 -3.55 -5.65
C ASN A 76 3.03 -2.70 -5.77
N VAL A 77 2.48 -2.31 -4.62
CA VAL A 77 1.23 -1.54 -4.51
C VAL A 77 1.46 -0.05 -4.26
N THR A 78 2.70 0.38 -4.09
CA THR A 78 3.01 1.74 -3.63
C THR A 78 2.51 2.81 -4.60
N GLU A 79 2.85 2.67 -5.89
CA GLU A 79 2.41 3.60 -6.93
C GLU A 79 0.88 3.59 -7.14
N PRO A 80 0.21 2.44 -7.38
CA PRO A 80 -1.22 2.45 -7.61
C PRO A 80 -1.99 2.98 -6.40
N MET A 81 -1.53 2.74 -5.16
CA MET A 81 -2.20 3.27 -3.97
C MET A 81 -1.94 4.75 -3.72
N THR A 82 -0.77 5.26 -4.10
CA THR A 82 -0.48 6.71 -4.08
C THR A 82 -1.42 7.48 -4.99
N MET A 83 -1.98 6.84 -6.02
CA MET A 83 -2.95 7.47 -6.91
C MET A 83 -4.37 7.51 -6.35
N ARG A 84 -4.65 6.92 -5.18
CA ARG A 84 -6.01 6.68 -4.68
C ARG A 84 -6.35 7.41 -3.37
N PRO A 85 -6.20 8.74 -3.29
CA PRO A 85 -6.64 9.49 -2.11
C PRO A 85 -8.16 9.39 -1.88
N ASP A 86 -8.92 9.00 -2.90
CA ASP A 86 -10.37 8.77 -2.89
C ASP A 86 -10.80 7.48 -2.18
N GLY A 87 -9.84 6.65 -1.77
CA GLY A 87 -10.11 5.35 -1.15
C GLY A 87 -10.24 5.35 0.37
N HIS A 88 -10.05 6.49 1.04
CA HIS A 88 -9.97 6.54 2.50
C HIS A 88 -11.34 6.74 3.17
N PRO A 89 -11.58 6.13 4.35
CA PRO A 89 -12.81 6.33 5.10
C PRO A 89 -13.01 7.76 5.59
N ASN A 90 -11.95 8.55 5.77
CA ASN A 90 -12.02 9.88 6.33
C ASN A 90 -12.75 9.85 7.69
N ARG A 91 -13.92 10.49 7.83
CA ARG A 91 -14.70 10.48 9.08
C ARG A 91 -15.66 9.28 9.19
N TYR A 92 -15.73 8.44 8.18
CA TYR A 92 -16.73 7.36 8.06
C TYR A 92 -16.18 5.97 8.45
N GLY A 93 -14.92 5.88 8.90
CA GLY A 93 -14.31 4.63 9.37
C GLY A 93 -14.71 4.21 10.80
N HIS A 94 -15.65 4.92 11.40
CA HIS A 94 -16.05 4.80 12.81
C HIS A 94 -17.54 4.56 12.95
N TRP A 95 -17.98 4.14 14.14
CA TRP A 95 -19.41 3.96 14.42
C TRP A 95 -20.17 5.29 14.31
N PRO A 96 -21.42 5.32 13.83
CA PRO A 96 -22.17 6.57 13.57
C PRO A 96 -22.33 7.53 14.75
N ARG A 97 -22.13 7.06 15.99
CA ARG A 97 -22.30 7.83 17.22
C ARG A 97 -20.98 8.30 17.84
N GLU A 98 -19.84 7.91 17.25
CA GLU A 98 -18.54 8.31 17.75
C GLU A 98 -18.19 9.74 17.33
N LYS A 99 -17.68 10.53 18.28
CA LYS A 99 -17.12 11.85 17.96
C LYS A 99 -15.75 11.67 17.32
N VAL A 100 -15.72 11.64 15.99
CA VAL A 100 -14.47 11.50 15.23
C VAL A 100 -13.70 12.81 15.21
N ARG A 101 -12.67 12.90 16.07
CA ARG A 101 -11.76 14.06 16.12
C ARG A 101 -10.76 14.04 14.97
N ARG A 102 -10.20 12.86 14.66
CA ARG A 102 -9.17 12.64 13.64
C ARG A 102 -9.72 11.79 12.51
N PRO A 103 -9.67 12.25 11.25
CA PRO A 103 -10.07 11.42 10.13
C PRO A 103 -9.07 10.30 9.87
N ASP A 104 -9.59 9.16 9.43
CA ASP A 104 -8.80 8.02 8.99
C ASP A 104 -8.40 8.19 7.52
N CYS A 105 -7.16 8.62 7.33
CA CYS A 105 -6.53 8.76 6.02
C CYS A 105 -5.36 7.78 5.83
N LEU A 106 -5.39 6.68 6.60
CA LEU A 106 -4.41 5.59 6.56
C LEU A 106 -5.04 4.30 6.03
N HIS A 107 -6.21 3.93 6.55
CA HIS A 107 -6.94 2.73 6.14
C HIS A 107 -7.76 2.98 4.89
N TRP A 108 -8.34 1.92 4.33
CA TRP A 108 -9.03 1.93 3.05
C TRP A 108 -10.49 1.49 3.22
N CYS A 109 -11.40 2.12 2.49
CA CYS A 109 -12.78 1.66 2.36
C CYS A 109 -12.85 0.28 1.70
N LEU A 110 -13.90 -0.46 2.04
CA LEU A 110 -14.30 -1.71 1.40
C LEU A 110 -15.79 -1.62 0.98
N PRO A 111 -16.13 -1.95 -0.29
CA PRO A 111 -15.21 -2.19 -1.41
C PRO A 111 -14.40 -0.93 -1.78
N GLY A 112 -13.23 -1.08 -2.38
CA GLY A 112 -12.34 0.05 -2.62
C GLY A 112 -11.00 -0.28 -3.27
N PRO A 113 -10.03 0.67 -3.27
CA PRO A 113 -8.74 0.49 -3.95
C PRO A 113 -7.91 -0.71 -3.46
N ILE A 114 -8.17 -1.15 -2.24
CA ILE A 114 -7.54 -2.32 -1.63
C ILE A 114 -7.88 -3.62 -2.38
N ASP A 115 -9.01 -3.68 -3.08
CA ASP A 115 -9.43 -4.84 -3.86
C ASP A 115 -8.43 -5.15 -4.99
N VAL A 116 -7.79 -4.11 -5.54
CA VAL A 116 -6.72 -4.24 -6.55
C VAL A 116 -5.51 -5.02 -6.01
N TRP A 117 -5.24 -5.00 -4.70
CA TRP A 117 -4.13 -5.78 -4.14
C TRP A 117 -4.41 -7.27 -4.26
N ASN A 118 -5.66 -7.67 -4.02
CA ASN A 118 -6.08 -9.05 -4.12
C ASN A 118 -6.08 -9.50 -5.59
N GLU A 119 -6.54 -8.65 -6.50
CA GLU A 119 -6.47 -8.93 -7.95
C GLU A 119 -5.03 -9.09 -8.43
N MET A 120 -4.13 -8.16 -8.06
CA MET A 120 -2.71 -8.24 -8.39
C MET A 120 -2.07 -9.51 -7.80
N LEU A 121 -2.35 -9.82 -6.53
CA LEU A 121 -1.81 -11.01 -5.88
C LEU A 121 -2.31 -12.30 -6.57
N LEU A 122 -3.61 -12.37 -6.88
CA LEU A 122 -4.19 -13.52 -7.58
C LEU A 122 -3.53 -13.72 -8.93
N GLN A 123 -3.40 -12.66 -9.73
CA GLN A 123 -2.72 -12.71 -11.03
C GLN A 123 -1.26 -13.17 -10.90
N MET A 124 -0.54 -12.69 -9.88
CA MET A 124 0.83 -13.14 -9.64
C MET A 124 0.91 -14.62 -9.22
N ILE A 125 -0.07 -15.13 -8.47
CA ILE A 125 -0.14 -16.55 -8.11
C ILE A 125 -0.40 -17.40 -9.36
N GLU A 126 -1.34 -16.99 -10.23
CA GLU A 126 -1.63 -17.66 -11.49
C GLU A 126 -0.38 -17.74 -12.38
N MET A 127 0.32 -16.61 -12.57
CA MET A 127 1.57 -16.57 -13.34
C MET A 127 2.69 -17.46 -12.78
N GLU A 128 2.71 -17.73 -11.48
CA GLU A 128 3.69 -18.63 -10.86
C GLU A 128 3.29 -20.11 -10.92
N ASN A 129 2.00 -20.41 -11.10
CA ASN A 129 1.51 -21.76 -11.32
C ASN A 129 1.67 -22.20 -12.79
N GLU A 130 1.73 -21.25 -13.72
CA GLU A 130 1.99 -21.50 -15.15
C GLU A 130 3.48 -21.68 -15.50
N ARG A 131 4.39 -21.43 -14.55
CA ARG A 131 5.85 -21.56 -14.70
C ARG A 131 6.37 -22.92 -14.29
#